data_AF-A0A2E7B3V8-F1
#
_entry.id   AF-A0A2E7B3V8-F1
#
_cell.length_a   1.000
_cell.length_b   1.000
_cell.length_c   1.000
_cell.angle_alpha   90.00
_cell.angle_beta   90.00
_cell.angle_gamma   90.00
#
_symmetry.space_group_name_H-M   'P 1'
#
loop_
_entity.id
_entity.type
_entity.pdbx_description
1 polymer ?
#
loop_
_entity_poly.entity_id
_entity_poly.type
_entity_poly.pdbx_seq_one_letter_code
_entity_poly.pdbx_strand_id
1 'polypeptide(L)'
;MAVEIAANIRRGNIIEYTDGQLYSVLKAESFRPGKGTPTTTIEMRRISDGIKIVNTYKTTDKLEKAFVEDIGYTYLYQDGDNYVFMHPETFEQVHVAGTMLGDNAAFLQENMEVNLQIFNDVPVSATLPARITATISETEPVVKGQTASSSYKPAILDNGVRVMVPPHIDVGTRIIVNTEDNTYLERAKD
;
A
#
# COMPACT_ATOMS: atom_id res chain seq x y z
N MET A 1 18.51 1.15 16.04
CA MET A 1 17.48 0.21 16.52
C MET A 1 16.85 0.76 17.79
N ALA A 2 15.56 0.50 17.99
CA ALA A 2 14.84 0.82 19.21
C ALA A 2 14.01 -0.40 19.62
N VAL A 3 13.94 -0.67 20.92
CA VAL A 3 13.13 -1.77 21.45
C VAL A 3 11.67 -1.33 21.56
N GLU A 4 10.76 -2.08 20.94
CA GLU A 4 9.32 -1.83 20.95
C GLU A 4 8.56 -3.09 21.41
N ILE A 5 7.39 -2.93 22.04
CA ILE A 5 6.56 -4.10 22.38
C ILE A 5 5.70 -4.55 21.19
N ALA A 6 5.43 -5.84 21.07
CA ALA A 6 4.66 -6.41 19.97
C ALA A 6 3.29 -5.73 19.78
N ALA A 7 2.61 -5.35 20.86
CA ALA A 7 1.33 -4.63 20.78
C ALA A 7 1.39 -3.25 20.10
N ASN A 8 2.58 -2.65 19.99
CA ASN A 8 2.79 -1.34 19.39
C ASN A 8 3.29 -1.42 17.94
N ILE A 9 3.62 -2.61 17.44
CA ILE A 9 3.99 -2.78 16.04
C ILE A 9 2.79 -2.48 15.14
N ARG A 10 3.05 -1.76 14.05
CA ARG A 10 2.09 -1.36 13.03
C ARG A 10 2.59 -1.76 11.64
N ARG A 11 1.67 -1.80 10.68
CA ARG A 11 2.03 -1.87 9.25
C ARG A 11 3.01 -0.76 8.91
N GLY A 12 4.02 -1.09 8.11
CA GLY A 12 5.11 -0.18 7.76
C GLY A 12 6.20 -0.04 8.84
N ASN A 13 6.16 -0.76 9.97
CA ASN A 13 7.36 -0.84 10.79
C ASN A 13 8.37 -1.80 10.16
N ILE A 14 9.66 -1.48 10.29
CA ILE A 14 10.74 -2.40 9.99
C ILE A 14 11.22 -3.03 11.29
N ILE A 15 11.27 -4.36 11.33
CA ILE A 15 11.76 -5.11 12.48
C ILE A 15 12.94 -5.99 12.09
N GLU A 16 13.92 -6.09 12.98
CA GLU A 16 14.97 -7.10 12.89
C GLU A 16 14.44 -8.38 13.54
N TYR A 17 14.43 -9.45 12.76
CA TYR A 17 13.96 -10.75 13.23
C TYR A 17 15.10 -11.58 13.83
N THR A 18 14.79 -12.75 14.41
CA THR A 18 15.77 -13.57 15.13
C THR A 18 16.88 -14.14 14.25
N ASP A 19 16.73 -14.09 12.93
CA ASP A 19 17.74 -14.45 11.94
C ASP A 19 18.70 -13.29 11.60
N GLY A 20 18.55 -12.13 12.26
CA GLY A 20 19.34 -10.92 12.02
C GLY A 20 18.97 -10.18 10.73
N GLN A 21 17.86 -10.55 10.07
CA GLN A 21 17.41 -9.90 8.85
C GLN A 21 16.29 -8.91 9.13
N LEU A 22 16.16 -7.92 8.24
CA LEU A 22 15.14 -6.88 8.34
C LEU A 22 13.89 -7.28 7.56
N TYR A 23 12.75 -7.06 8.21
CA TYR A 23 11.44 -7.37 7.68
C TYR A 23 10.54 -6.14 7.76
N SER A 24 9.84 -5.85 6.66
CA SER A 24 8.76 -4.86 6.62
C SER A 24 7.45 -5.48 7.07
N VAL A 25 6.78 -4.87 8.06
CA VAL A 25 5.50 -5.34 8.57
C VAL A 25 4.39 -5.02 7.57
N LEU A 26 3.77 -6.06 7.02
CA LEU A 26 2.61 -5.96 6.13
C LEU A 26 1.31 -5.78 6.92
N LYS A 27 1.17 -6.50 8.03
CA LYS A 27 -0.03 -6.50 8.87
C LYS A 27 0.33 -6.83 10.32
N ALA A 28 -0.32 -6.17 11.28
CA ALA A 28 -0.18 -6.48 12.70
C ALA A 28 -1.56 -6.45 13.37
N GLU A 29 -1.99 -7.58 13.92
CA GLU A 29 -3.30 -7.74 14.57
C GLU A 29 -3.13 -8.19 16.01
N SER A 30 -3.64 -7.40 16.95
CA SER A 30 -3.61 -7.74 18.37
C SER A 30 -4.93 -8.34 18.83
N PHE A 31 -4.87 -9.49 19.46
CA PHE A 31 -6.01 -10.21 20.02
C PHE A 31 -5.93 -10.22 21.56
N ARG A 32 -6.99 -9.73 22.21
CA ARG A 32 -7.10 -9.66 23.68
C ARG A 32 -8.32 -10.49 24.14
N PRO A 33 -8.15 -11.76 24.52
CA PRO A 33 -9.26 -12.58 24.98
C PRO A 33 -9.69 -12.17 26.40
N GLY A 34 -10.97 -12.36 26.73
CA GLY A 34 -11.48 -12.14 28.10
C GLY A 34 -10.85 -13.06 29.15
N LYS A 35 -10.31 -14.21 28.73
CA LYS A 35 -9.47 -15.12 29.52
C LYS A 35 -8.37 -15.67 28.63
N GLY A 36 -7.10 -15.51 29.03
CA GLY A 36 -5.94 -15.98 28.28
C GLY A 36 -4.87 -14.90 28.13
N THR A 37 -3.74 -15.26 27.51
CA THR A 37 -2.65 -14.31 27.26
C THR A 37 -2.95 -13.52 25.99
N PRO A 38 -2.92 -12.17 26.02
CA PRO A 38 -3.03 -11.37 24.82
C PRO A 38 -1.88 -11.63 23.85
N THR A 39 -2.19 -11.71 22.57
CA THR A 39 -1.20 -11.97 21.51
C THR A 39 -1.29 -10.93 20.39
N THR A 40 -0.20 -10.77 19.66
CA THR A 40 -0.14 -9.98 18.43
C THR A 40 0.41 -10.86 17.32
N THR A 41 -0.37 -11.05 16.26
CA THR A 41 0.07 -11.74 15.04
C THR A 41 0.57 -10.71 14.04
N ILE A 42 1.79 -10.91 13.57
CA ILE A 42 2.50 -10.00 12.66
C ILE A 42 2.80 -10.78 11.38
N GLU A 43 2.24 -10.33 10.26
CA GLU A 43 2.65 -10.73 8.91
C GLU A 43 3.69 -9.73 8.41
N MET A 44 4.84 -10.25 7.99
CA MET A 44 5.98 -9.44 7.60
C MET A 44 6.69 -10.02 6.38
N ARG A 45 7.34 -9.16 5.61
CA ARG A 45 8.07 -9.50 4.39
C ARG A 45 9.53 -9.15 4.56
N ARG A 46 10.41 -10.10 4.30
CA ARG A 46 11.85 -9.91 4.31
C ARG A 46 12.26 -8.96 3.21
N ILE A 47 13.07 -7.96 3.54
CA ILE A 47 13.43 -6.89 2.60
C ILE A 47 14.38 -7.42 1.52
N SER A 48 15.30 -8.32 1.87
CA SER A 48 16.36 -8.78 0.97
C SER A 48 15.86 -9.63 -0.21
N ASP A 49 14.80 -10.42 -0.02
CA ASP A 49 14.32 -11.37 -1.02
C ASP A 49 12.79 -11.52 -1.10
N GLY A 50 12.04 -10.74 -0.32
CA GLY A 50 10.59 -10.71 -0.38
C GLY A 50 9.87 -11.89 0.28
N ILE A 51 10.58 -12.80 0.97
CA ILE A 51 9.95 -13.93 1.66
C ILE A 51 8.99 -13.42 2.74
N LYS A 52 7.75 -13.90 2.70
CA LYS A 52 6.73 -13.59 3.72
C LYS A 52 6.78 -14.61 4.86
N ILE A 53 6.68 -14.12 6.08
CA ILE A 53 6.54 -14.94 7.29
C ILE A 53 5.44 -14.36 8.19
N VAL A 54 4.81 -15.24 8.98
CA VAL A 54 3.77 -14.87 9.95
C VAL A 54 4.17 -15.42 11.30
N ASN A 55 4.27 -14.54 12.29
CA ASN A 55 4.60 -14.90 13.66
C ASN A 55 3.61 -14.33 14.66
N THR A 56 3.37 -15.07 15.74
CA THR A 56 2.54 -14.63 16.87
C THR A 56 3.40 -14.43 18.10
N TYR A 57 3.30 -13.23 18.68
CA TYR A 57 4.01 -12.82 19.89
C TYR A 57 3.02 -12.60 21.03
N LYS A 58 3.48 -12.64 22.28
CA LYS A 58 2.72 -12.02 23.38
C LYS A 58 2.76 -10.50 23.20
N THR A 59 1.70 -9.80 23.60
CA THR A 59 1.64 -8.33 23.46
C THR A 59 2.80 -7.58 24.12
N THR A 60 3.42 -8.18 25.13
CA THR A 60 4.53 -7.62 25.91
C THR A 60 5.92 -8.04 25.40
N ASP A 61 5.99 -8.94 24.43
CA ASP A 61 7.26 -9.37 23.87
C ASP A 61 7.95 -8.17 23.22
N LYS A 62 9.26 -8.08 23.43
CA LYS A 62 10.11 -7.00 22.92
C LYS A 62 10.67 -7.39 21.56
N LEU A 63 10.58 -6.48 20.61
CA LEU A 63 11.06 -6.61 19.26
C LEU A 63 12.01 -5.45 18.94
N GLU A 64 13.07 -5.74 18.19
CA GLU A 64 14.01 -4.74 17.69
C GLU A 64 13.41 -4.07 16.46
N LYS A 65 13.05 -2.78 16.61
CA LYS A 65 12.50 -1.96 15.54
C LYS A 65 13.61 -1.10 14.93
N ALA A 66 13.78 -1.17 13.62
CA ALA A 66 14.69 -0.28 12.92
C ALA A 66 14.12 1.14 12.89
N PHE A 67 15.01 2.13 13.01
CA PHE A 67 14.63 3.50 12.74
C PHE A 67 14.63 3.67 11.23
N VAL A 68 13.49 4.10 10.69
CA VAL A 68 13.34 4.42 9.28
C VAL A 68 12.92 5.87 9.16
N GLU A 69 13.37 6.50 8.09
CA GLU A 69 12.97 7.85 7.73
C GLU A 69 11.80 7.74 6.76
N ASP A 70 10.65 8.27 7.15
CA ASP A 70 9.49 8.41 6.28
C ASP A 70 9.65 9.72 5.47
N ILE A 71 9.98 9.59 4.18
CA ILE A 71 10.23 10.73 3.31
C ILE A 71 9.24 10.69 2.14
N GLY A 72 8.64 11.82 1.82
CA GLY A 72 7.81 11.98 0.61
C GLY A 72 8.71 12.10 -0.61
N TYR A 73 8.62 11.16 -1.54
CA TYR A 73 9.30 11.19 -2.82
C TYR A 73 8.30 11.39 -3.96
N THR A 74 8.75 11.99 -5.06
CA THR A 74 7.94 12.14 -6.27
C THR A 74 8.24 11.01 -7.25
N TYR A 75 7.23 10.24 -7.65
CA TYR A 75 7.38 9.24 -8.70
C TYR A 75 7.66 9.91 -10.06
N LEU A 76 8.67 9.41 -10.77
CA LEU A 76 9.06 9.91 -12.08
C LEU A 76 8.56 9.00 -13.20
N TYR A 77 9.11 7.79 -13.31
CA TYR A 77 8.83 6.86 -14.39
C TYR A 77 9.24 5.42 -13.99
N GLN A 78 8.81 4.46 -14.81
CA GLN A 78 9.21 3.06 -14.68
C GLN A 78 10.43 2.78 -15.55
N ASP A 79 11.43 2.11 -14.99
CA ASP A 79 12.66 1.66 -15.66
C ASP A 79 12.80 0.14 -15.50
N GLY A 80 12.35 -0.60 -16.52
CA GLY A 80 12.27 -2.06 -16.47
C GLY A 80 11.35 -2.55 -15.35
N ASP A 81 11.91 -3.32 -14.41
CA ASP A 81 11.19 -3.86 -13.24
C ASP A 81 11.21 -2.91 -12.02
N ASN A 82 11.88 -1.75 -12.15
CA ASN A 82 12.01 -0.76 -11.09
C ASN A 82 11.18 0.50 -11.39
N TYR A 83 10.84 1.21 -10.33
CA TYR A 83 10.14 2.49 -10.37
C TYR A 83 11.08 3.55 -9.79
N VAL A 84 11.28 4.64 -10.53
CA VAL A 84 12.22 5.70 -10.19
C VAL A 84 11.48 6.82 -9.47
N PHE A 85 12.02 7.23 -8.33
CA PHE A 85 11.48 8.28 -7.48
C PHE A 85 12.54 9.34 -7.23
N MET A 86 12.13 10.59 -7.05
CA MET A 86 13.02 11.72 -6.81
C MET A 86 12.76 12.34 -5.45
N HIS A 87 13.83 12.59 -4.70
CA HIS A 87 13.77 13.31 -3.43
C HIS A 87 13.44 14.79 -3.71
N PRO A 88 12.47 15.41 -3.01
CA PRO A 88 12.01 16.77 -3.32
C PRO A 88 13.06 17.86 -3.01
N GLU A 89 13.90 17.65 -1.98
CA GLU A 89 14.93 18.62 -1.59
C GLU A 89 16.31 18.38 -2.23
N THR A 90 16.81 17.14 -2.25
CA THR A 90 18.16 16.83 -2.77
C THR A 90 18.18 16.52 -4.27
N PHE A 91 17.01 16.28 -4.89
CA PHE A 91 16.88 15.82 -6.28
C PHE A 91 17.56 14.48 -6.57
N GLU A 92 17.96 13.74 -5.54
CA GLU A 92 18.50 12.39 -5.68
C GLU A 92 17.42 11.42 -6.12
N GLN A 93 17.80 10.47 -6.98
CA GLN A 93 16.90 9.45 -7.48
C GLN A 93 17.13 8.13 -6.76
N VAL A 94 16.04 7.45 -6.42
CA VAL A 94 16.05 6.11 -5.85
C VAL A 94 15.24 5.15 -6.71
N HIS A 95 15.71 3.91 -6.79
CA HIS A 95 15.03 2.84 -7.50
C HIS A 95 14.29 1.96 -6.50
N VAL A 96 12.99 1.78 -6.72
CA VAL A 96 12.15 0.90 -5.93
C VAL A 96 11.70 -0.27 -6.79
N ALA A 97 11.97 -1.50 -6.35
CA ALA A 97 11.56 -2.69 -7.07
C ALA A 97 10.03 -2.82 -7.14
N GLY A 98 9.48 -3.22 -8.29
CA GLY A 98 8.03 -3.44 -8.44
C GLY A 98 7.46 -4.47 -7.45
N THR A 99 8.26 -5.44 -7.03
CA THR A 99 7.87 -6.43 -6.00
C THR A 99 7.61 -5.81 -4.62
N MET A 100 8.23 -4.66 -4.32
CA MET A 100 7.97 -3.90 -3.10
C MET A 100 6.60 -3.23 -3.14
N LEU A 101 6.26 -2.61 -4.28
CA LEU A 101 4.99 -1.92 -4.51
C LEU A 101 3.81 -2.91 -4.65
N GLY A 102 4.05 -4.09 -5.20
CA GLY A 102 3.03 -5.11 -5.42
C GLY A 102 1.93 -4.62 -6.37
N ASP A 103 0.68 -5.01 -6.09
CA ASP A 103 -0.48 -4.64 -6.92
C ASP A 103 -0.71 -3.12 -6.99
N ASN A 104 -0.23 -2.38 -5.97
CA ASN A 104 -0.36 -0.92 -5.92
C ASN A 104 0.49 -0.22 -6.98
N ALA A 105 1.48 -0.88 -7.58
CA ALA A 105 2.28 -0.31 -8.65
C ALA A 105 1.42 0.17 -9.83
N ALA A 106 0.29 -0.50 -10.08
CA ALA A 106 -0.66 -0.11 -11.13
C ALA A 106 -1.28 1.28 -10.89
N PHE A 107 -1.30 1.78 -9.65
CA PHE A 107 -1.86 3.09 -9.31
C PHE A 107 -0.86 4.25 -9.38
N LEU A 108 0.42 3.99 -9.67
CA LEU A 108 1.41 5.06 -9.80
C LEU A 108 1.11 5.94 -11.02
N GLN A 109 1.18 7.26 -10.82
CA GLN A 109 1.02 8.26 -11.86
C GLN A 109 2.21 9.21 -11.80
N GLU A 110 2.74 9.64 -12.94
CA GLU A 110 3.87 10.57 -12.98
C GLU A 110 3.61 11.81 -12.10
N ASN A 111 4.63 12.25 -11.37
CA ASN A 111 4.56 13.32 -10.38
C ASN A 111 3.72 13.02 -9.12
N MET A 112 3.27 11.78 -8.92
CA MET A 112 2.60 11.36 -7.69
C MET A 112 3.59 11.36 -6.52
N GLU A 113 3.21 11.99 -5.41
CA GLU A 113 3.94 11.89 -4.16
C GLU A 113 3.66 10.54 -3.49
N VAL A 114 4.71 9.82 -3.13
CA VAL A 114 4.70 8.51 -2.48
C VAL A 114 5.59 8.57 -1.26
N ASN A 115 5.09 8.08 -0.12
CA ASN A 115 5.88 8.01 1.08
C ASN A 115 6.79 6.77 1.01
N LEU A 116 8.11 7.00 1.01
CA LEU A 116 9.12 5.96 1.07
C LEU A 116 9.69 5.90 2.48
N GLN A 117 9.86 4.69 2.98
CA GLN A 117 10.67 4.43 4.17
C GLN A 117 12.08 4.12 3.73
N ILE A 118 13.03 4.91 4.21
CA ILE A 118 14.45 4.75 3.93
C ILE A 118 15.15 4.18 5.16
N PHE A 119 15.96 3.15 4.94
CA PHE A 119 16.86 2.58 5.93
C PHE A 119 18.27 2.52 5.34
N ASN A 120 19.22 3.29 5.89
CA ASN A 120 20.58 3.40 5.37
C ASN A 120 20.62 3.64 3.86
N ASP A 121 19.89 4.65 3.39
CA ASP A 121 19.77 5.04 1.97
C ASP A 121 19.10 4.01 1.05
N VAL A 122 18.60 2.90 1.60
CA VAL A 122 17.87 1.87 0.86
C VAL A 122 16.37 2.01 1.12
N PRO A 123 15.52 2.15 0.08
CA PRO A 123 14.08 2.09 0.27
C PRO A 123 13.68 0.69 0.74
N VAL A 124 12.88 0.64 1.80
CA VAL A 124 12.44 -0.61 2.45
C VAL A 124 10.93 -0.80 2.46
N SER A 125 10.18 0.28 2.23
CA SER A 125 8.74 0.29 2.06
C SER A 125 8.34 1.47 1.18
N ALA A 126 7.23 1.31 0.46
CA ALA A 126 6.61 2.36 -0.33
C ALA A 126 5.11 2.37 -0.08
N THR A 127 4.58 3.52 0.30
CA THR A 127 3.15 3.73 0.60
C THR A 127 2.60 4.81 -0.31
N LEU A 128 1.70 4.40 -1.22
CA LEU A 128 0.98 5.33 -2.10
C LEU A 128 -0.10 6.08 -1.29
N PRO A 129 -0.55 7.26 -1.77
CA PRO A 129 -1.73 7.91 -1.25
C PRO A 129 -2.93 6.96 -1.24
N ALA A 130 -3.65 6.90 -0.12
CA ALA A 130 -4.82 6.01 0.02
C ALA A 130 -5.96 6.35 -0.96
N ARG A 131 -5.92 7.52 -1.59
CA ARG A 131 -6.91 7.98 -2.56
C ARG A 131 -6.19 8.46 -3.80
N ILE A 132 -6.52 7.88 -4.94
CA ILE A 132 -6.02 8.33 -6.23
C ILE A 132 -7.17 8.69 -7.16
N THR A 133 -6.91 9.59 -8.10
CA THR A 133 -7.86 9.91 -9.16
C THR A 133 -7.49 9.14 -10.41
N ALA A 134 -8.38 8.31 -10.93
CA ALA A 134 -8.18 7.52 -12.15
C ALA A 134 -9.35 7.70 -13.11
N THR A 135 -9.09 7.50 -14.41
CA THR A 135 -10.11 7.65 -15.45
C THR A 135 -10.69 6.30 -15.83
N ILE A 136 -12.01 6.23 -16.04
CA ILE A 136 -12.66 5.02 -16.55
C ILE A 136 -12.32 4.85 -18.04
N SER A 137 -11.64 3.76 -18.40
CA SER A 137 -11.33 3.39 -19.78
C SER A 137 -12.44 2.58 -20.42
N GLU A 138 -13.01 1.62 -19.68
CA GLU A 138 -14.07 0.74 -20.16
C GLU A 138 -15.11 0.47 -19.05
N THR A 139 -16.39 0.38 -19.40
CA THR A 139 -17.44 -0.08 -18.48
C THR A 139 -18.62 -0.66 -19.24
N GLU A 140 -19.36 -1.56 -18.61
CA GLU A 140 -20.55 -2.16 -19.22
C GLU A 140 -21.70 -1.14 -19.35
N PRO A 141 -22.52 -1.25 -20.40
CA PRO A 141 -23.71 -0.43 -20.54
C PRO A 141 -24.73 -0.78 -19.45
N VAL A 142 -25.47 0.22 -18.99
CA VAL A 142 -26.52 0.02 -17.97
C VAL A 142 -27.63 -0.86 -18.53
N VAL A 143 -27.92 -1.98 -17.86
CA VAL A 143 -29.06 -2.84 -18.22
C VAL A 143 -30.35 -2.13 -17.84
N LYS A 144 -31.19 -1.83 -18.85
CA LYS A 144 -32.52 -1.25 -18.66
C LYS A 144 -33.31 -2.08 -17.65
N GLY A 145 -33.68 -1.47 -16.51
CA GLY A 145 -34.52 -2.09 -15.48
C GLY A 145 -33.83 -2.33 -14.13
N GLN A 146 -32.51 -2.13 -14.01
CA GLN A 146 -31.89 -2.06 -12.68
C GLN A 146 -32.20 -0.72 -12.02
N THR A 147 -32.67 -0.75 -10.77
CA THR A 147 -32.88 0.45 -9.96
C THR A 147 -31.52 1.03 -9.55
N ALA A 148 -31.36 2.34 -9.74
CA ALA A 148 -30.08 3.05 -9.62
C ALA A 148 -29.44 3.04 -8.22
N SER A 149 -30.18 2.62 -7.18
CA SER A 149 -29.83 2.91 -5.79
C SER A 149 -28.87 1.92 -5.13
N SER A 150 -28.57 0.76 -5.73
CA SER A 150 -27.71 -0.25 -5.09
C SER A 150 -27.05 -1.28 -6.02
N SER A 151 -27.10 -1.13 -7.35
CA SER A 151 -26.29 -1.97 -8.24
C SER A 151 -24.95 -1.33 -8.55
N TYR A 152 -23.89 -2.14 -8.55
CA TYR A 152 -22.58 -1.75 -9.07
C TYR A 152 -22.32 -2.52 -10.35
N LYS A 153 -21.66 -1.87 -11.31
CA LYS A 153 -21.19 -2.49 -12.55
C LYS A 153 -19.66 -2.53 -12.58
N PRO A 154 -19.05 -3.54 -13.21
CA PRO A 154 -17.61 -3.57 -13.40
C PRO A 154 -17.17 -2.45 -14.34
N ALA A 155 -16.01 -1.87 -14.04
CA ALA A 155 -15.31 -0.93 -14.89
C ALA A 155 -13.81 -1.20 -14.84
N ILE A 156 -13.11 -0.78 -15.90
CA ILE A 156 -11.66 -0.83 -16.03
C ILE A 156 -11.18 0.61 -16.05
N LEU A 157 -10.12 0.87 -15.29
CA LEU A 157 -9.43 2.17 -15.26
C LEU A 157 -8.41 2.28 -16.39
N ASP A 158 -7.95 3.49 -16.68
CA ASP A 158 -6.87 3.78 -17.63
C ASP A 158 -5.57 2.99 -17.34
N ASN A 159 -5.31 2.68 -16.08
CA ASN A 159 -4.21 1.83 -15.64
C ASN A 159 -4.51 0.31 -15.65
N GLY A 160 -5.67 -0.11 -16.17
CA GLY A 160 -6.07 -1.52 -16.27
C GLY A 160 -6.65 -2.14 -15.00
N VAL A 161 -6.70 -1.42 -13.88
CA VAL A 161 -7.28 -1.93 -12.64
C VAL A 161 -8.79 -2.04 -12.77
N ARG A 162 -9.35 -3.17 -12.31
CA ARG A 162 -10.80 -3.42 -12.27
C ARG A 162 -11.39 -2.87 -10.99
N VAL A 163 -12.46 -2.10 -11.11
CA VAL A 163 -13.21 -1.51 -10.00
C VAL A 163 -14.71 -1.70 -10.19
N MET A 164 -15.46 -1.65 -9.09
CA MET A 164 -16.91 -1.65 -9.11
C MET A 164 -17.41 -0.21 -8.98
N VAL A 165 -18.17 0.27 -9.96
CA VAL A 165 -18.69 1.65 -9.99
C VAL A 165 -20.22 1.70 -10.04
N PRO A 166 -20.85 2.80 -9.57
CA PRO A 166 -22.29 3.00 -9.73
C PRO A 166 -22.72 3.03 -11.21
N PRO A 167 -24.00 2.75 -11.53
CA PRO A 167 -24.45 2.56 -12.90
C PRO A 167 -24.36 3.84 -13.75
N HIS A 168 -24.42 5.01 -13.12
CA HIS A 168 -24.37 6.33 -13.75
C HIS A 168 -22.94 6.79 -14.12
N ILE A 169 -21.92 6.00 -13.82
CA ILE A 169 -20.53 6.29 -14.22
C ILE A 169 -20.31 5.77 -15.64
N ASP A 170 -19.82 6.66 -16.51
CA ASP A 170 -19.55 6.37 -17.92
C ASP A 170 -18.05 6.45 -18.24
N VAL A 171 -17.66 5.90 -19.39
CA VAL A 171 -16.28 6.00 -19.92
C VAL A 171 -15.84 7.46 -20.00
N GLY A 172 -14.58 7.72 -19.64
CA GLY A 172 -14.00 9.07 -19.56
C GLY A 172 -14.30 9.80 -18.25
N THR A 173 -15.14 9.25 -17.37
CA THR A 173 -15.37 9.82 -16.04
C THR A 173 -14.14 9.61 -15.16
N ARG A 174 -13.70 10.66 -14.47
CA ARG A 174 -12.67 10.59 -13.43
C ARG A 174 -13.30 10.23 -12.09
N ILE A 175 -12.73 9.24 -11.42
CA ILE A 175 -13.20 8.76 -10.12
C ILE A 175 -12.07 8.74 -9.10
N ILE A 176 -12.42 8.85 -7.83
CA ILE A 176 -11.52 8.64 -6.71
C ILE A 176 -11.65 7.19 -6.25
N VAL A 177 -10.51 6.50 -6.17
CA VAL A 177 -10.42 5.08 -5.81
C VAL A 177 -9.57 4.94 -4.55
N ASN A 178 -9.98 4.05 -3.66
CA ASN A 178 -9.15 3.60 -2.55
C ASN A 178 -8.12 2.59 -3.05
N THR A 179 -6.83 2.88 -2.90
CA THR A 179 -5.75 2.00 -3.38
C THR A 179 -5.55 0.74 -2.54
N GLU A 180 -6.12 0.67 -1.34
CA GLU A 180 -5.95 -0.48 -0.45
C GLU A 180 -6.83 -1.67 -0.86
N ASP A 181 -8.06 -1.39 -1.33
CA ASP A 181 -9.07 -2.40 -1.65
C ASP A 181 -9.72 -2.22 -3.02
N ASN A 182 -9.22 -1.27 -3.82
CA ASN A 182 -9.71 -0.94 -5.17
C ASN A 182 -11.19 -0.49 -5.19
N THR A 183 -11.68 0.11 -4.11
CA THR A 183 -13.08 0.55 -4.02
C THR A 183 -13.30 1.95 -4.57
N TYR A 184 -14.41 2.12 -5.29
CA TYR A 184 -14.90 3.45 -5.70
C TYR A 184 -15.32 4.26 -4.45
N LEU A 185 -14.84 5.50 -4.35
CA LEU A 185 -15.21 6.42 -3.27
C LEU A 185 -16.22 7.47 -3.75
N GLU A 186 -15.81 8.29 -4.72
CA GLU A 186 -16.66 9.32 -5.31
C GLU A 186 -16.20 9.65 -6.73
N ARG A 187 -17.05 10.35 -7.48
CA ARG A 187 -16.63 10.99 -8.74
C ARG A 187 -15.70 12.15 -8.40
N ALA A 188 -14.60 12.29 -9.13
CA ALA A 188 -13.69 13.40 -8.95
C ALA A 188 -14.42 14.73 -9.24
N LYS A 189 -14.23 15.70 -8.35
CA LYS A 189 -14.69 17.07 -8.53
C LYS A 189 -13.50 17.79 -9.16
N ASP A 190 -13.48 17.90 -10.48
CA ASP A 190 -12.52 18.78 -11.16
C ASP A 190 -12.66 20.22 -10.63
#